data_AF-A0A7V7XJQ9-F1
#
_entry.id   AF-A0A7V7XJQ9-F1
#
_cell.length_a   1.000
_cell.length_b   1.000
_cell.length_c   1.000
_cell.angle_alpha   90.00
_cell.angle_beta   90.00
_cell.angle_gamma   90.00
#
_symmetry.space_group_name_H-M   'P 1'
#
loop_
_entity.id
_entity.type
_entity.pdbx_description
1 polymer ?
#
loop_
_entity_poly.entity_id
_entity_poly.type
_entity_poly.pdbx_seq_one_letter_code
_entity_poly.pdbx_strand_id
1 'polypeptide(L)'
;MIVKRIWMDTLDEDFDPATDGVDVMVEMVNGEVWTAHFVTLAYLKQQMEMSVAVAVTEGILGRAGFVALETPHVIVERLNRESIEDVVEDLLTLGTFESVFDLVTDLPESSPVE
;
A
#
# COMPACT_ATOMS: atom_id res chain seq x y z
N MET A 1 -12.78 15.00 3.89
CA MET A 1 -11.46 15.58 3.55
C MET A 1 -11.46 16.03 2.11
N ILE A 2 -10.54 16.91 1.70
CA ILE A 2 -10.38 17.34 0.30
C ILE A 2 -8.95 17.00 -0.13
N VAL A 3 -8.85 16.19 -1.18
CA VAL A 3 -7.57 15.77 -1.76
C VAL A 3 -6.91 16.94 -2.49
N LYS A 4 -5.62 17.15 -2.23
CA LYS A 4 -4.78 18.09 -2.96
C LYS A 4 -3.96 17.39 -4.05
N ARG A 5 -3.39 16.22 -3.72
CA ARG A 5 -2.53 15.45 -4.63
C ARG A 5 -2.51 13.98 -4.24
N ILE A 6 -2.43 13.11 -5.24
CA ILE A 6 -2.16 11.67 -5.11
C ILE A 6 -0.89 11.33 -5.89
N TRP A 7 -0.02 10.50 -5.33
CA TRP A 7 1.14 9.94 -6.04
C TRP A 7 1.45 8.53 -5.54
N MET A 8 2.10 7.76 -6.39
CA MET A 8 2.67 6.46 -6.03
C MET A 8 4.12 6.68 -5.62
N ASP A 9 4.56 6.06 -4.53
CA ASP A 9 5.96 6.05 -4.11
C ASP A 9 6.71 4.91 -4.83
N THR A 10 6.86 5.05 -6.14
CA THR A 10 7.63 4.09 -6.97
C THR A 10 9.09 4.50 -7.01
N LEU A 11 9.99 3.65 -6.52
CA LEU A 11 11.44 3.85 -6.63
C LEU A 11 12.06 3.12 -7.85
N ASP A 12 11.31 2.26 -8.52
CA ASP A 12 11.85 1.30 -9.49
C ASP A 12 11.42 1.58 -10.94
N GLU A 13 12.39 1.52 -11.86
CA GLU A 13 12.16 1.65 -13.31
C GLU A 13 11.44 0.42 -13.91
N ASP A 14 11.44 -0.71 -13.19
CA ASP A 14 10.87 -2.00 -13.62
C ASP A 14 9.43 -2.24 -13.09
N PHE A 15 8.76 -1.21 -12.57
CA PHE A 15 7.40 -1.32 -12.02
C PHE A 15 6.38 -1.80 -13.07
N ASP A 16 5.73 -2.95 -12.81
CA ASP A 16 4.62 -3.47 -13.60
C ASP A 16 3.28 -3.26 -12.87
N PRO A 17 2.41 -2.37 -13.40
CA PRO A 17 1.12 -2.07 -12.78
C PRO A 17 0.15 -3.26 -12.76
N ALA A 18 0.45 -4.38 -13.42
CA ALA A 18 -0.37 -5.59 -13.42
C ALA A 18 0.09 -6.66 -12.40
N THR A 19 1.31 -6.57 -11.87
CA THR A 19 1.88 -7.63 -11.01
C THR A 19 2.47 -7.16 -9.70
N ASP A 20 2.61 -5.85 -9.49
CA ASP A 20 3.37 -5.32 -8.36
C ASP A 20 2.47 -4.79 -7.23
N GLY A 21 3.14 -4.21 -6.23
CA GLY A 21 2.59 -3.46 -5.11
C GLY A 21 3.30 -2.12 -4.98
N VAL A 22 2.61 -1.10 -4.50
CA VAL A 22 3.14 0.25 -4.31
C VAL A 22 2.46 0.99 -3.17
N ASP A 23 3.20 1.84 -2.46
CA ASP A 23 2.63 2.75 -1.50
C ASP A 23 2.00 3.95 -2.20
N VAL A 24 0.73 4.20 -1.90
CA VAL A 24 -0.02 5.34 -2.41
C VAL A 24 -0.07 6.42 -1.35
N MET A 25 0.37 7.61 -1.74
CA MET A 25 0.44 8.78 -0.89
C MET A 25 -0.65 9.77 -1.30
N VAL A 26 -1.41 10.24 -0.30
CA VAL A 26 -2.50 11.20 -0.48
C VAL A 26 -2.23 12.42 0.39
N GLU A 27 -1.95 13.56 -0.25
CA GLU A 27 -1.85 14.85 0.43
C GLU A 27 -3.23 15.52 0.44
N MET A 28 -3.68 15.89 1.63
CA MET A 28 -4.91 16.64 1.86
C MET A 28 -4.65 18.15 1.80
N VAL A 29 -5.68 18.95 1.53
CA VAL A 29 -5.57 20.42 1.47
C VAL A 29 -5.10 21.05 2.80
N ASN A 30 -5.34 20.39 3.94
CA ASN A 30 -4.84 20.82 5.25
C ASN A 30 -3.34 20.52 5.50
N GLY A 31 -2.67 19.86 4.55
CA GLY A 31 -1.26 19.48 4.64
C GLY A 31 -1.00 18.11 5.24
N GLU A 32 -2.03 17.37 5.67
CA GLU A 32 -1.88 15.99 6.14
C GLU A 32 -1.53 15.07 4.96
N VAL A 33 -0.61 14.14 5.19
CA VAL A 33 -0.22 13.12 4.22
C VAL A 33 -0.61 11.76 4.77
N TRP A 34 -1.29 10.99 3.95
CA TRP A 34 -1.80 9.66 4.29
C TRP A 34 -1.18 8.62 3.36
N THR A 35 -0.91 7.43 3.87
CA THR A 35 -0.31 6.32 3.11
C THR A 35 -1.12 5.04 3.24
N ALA A 36 -1.17 4.24 2.17
CA ALA A 36 -1.67 2.87 2.19
C ALA A 36 -0.95 2.05 1.13
N HIS A 37 -0.78 0.75 1.40
CA HIS A 37 -0.13 -0.16 0.46
C HIS A 37 -1.15 -0.74 -0.52
N PHE A 38 -0.99 -0.43 -1.81
CA PHE A 38 -1.85 -0.93 -2.88
C PHE A 38 -1.16 -2.10 -3.59
N VAL A 39 -1.91 -3.17 -3.86
CA VAL A 39 -1.36 -4.36 -4.52
C VAL A 39 -2.31 -4.92 -5.56
N THR A 40 -1.72 -5.55 -6.57
CA THR A 40 -2.47 -6.42 -7.46
C THR A 40 -2.73 -7.78 -6.83
N LEU A 41 -3.73 -8.51 -7.33
CA LEU A 41 -3.98 -9.88 -6.90
C LEU A 41 -2.79 -10.81 -7.23
N ALA A 42 -2.06 -10.54 -8.31
CA ALA A 42 -0.87 -11.29 -8.68
C ALA A 42 0.25 -11.12 -7.65
N TYR A 43 0.53 -9.87 -7.26
CA TYR A 43 1.48 -9.57 -6.18
C TYR A 43 1.14 -10.28 -4.89
N LEU A 44 -0.12 -10.16 -4.45
CA LEU A 44 -0.57 -10.74 -3.17
C LEU A 44 -0.41 -12.27 -3.16
N LYS A 45 -0.77 -12.94 -4.26
CA LYS A 45 -0.58 -14.40 -4.38
C LYS A 45 0.88 -14.80 -4.26
N GLN A 46 1.78 -14.08 -4.95
CA GLN A 46 3.20 -14.35 -4.88
C GLN A 46 3.74 -14.15 -3.46
N GLN A 47 3.38 -13.06 -2.80
CA GLN A 47 3.74 -12.79 -1.40
C GLN A 47 3.25 -13.89 -0.46
N MET A 48 2.02 -14.35 -0.63
CA MET A 48 1.46 -15.46 0.17
C MET A 48 2.24 -16.76 -0.04
N GLU A 49 2.53 -17.12 -1.29
CA GLU A 49 3.27 -18.34 -1.63
C GLU A 49 4.68 -18.31 -1.03
N MET A 50 5.39 -17.17 -1.14
CA MET A 50 6.71 -16.99 -0.54
C MET A 50 6.68 -17.09 0.98
N SER A 51 5.71 -16.42 1.62
CA SER A 51 5.57 -16.41 3.07
C SER A 51 5.34 -17.83 3.62
N VAL A 52 4.51 -18.63 2.95
CA VAL A 52 4.29 -20.03 3.29
C VAL A 52 5.55 -20.86 3.07
N ALA A 53 6.25 -20.68 1.94
CA ALA A 53 7.47 -21.43 1.63
C ALA A 53 8.57 -21.21 2.68
N VAL A 54 8.77 -19.96 3.11
CA VAL A 54 9.71 -19.61 4.19
C VAL A 54 9.25 -20.23 5.50
N ALA A 55 7.98 -20.08 5.87
CA ALA A 55 7.47 -20.60 7.14
C ALA A 55 7.58 -22.14 7.26
N VAL A 56 7.38 -22.85 6.16
CA VAL A 56 7.60 -24.30 6.06
C VAL A 56 9.07 -24.64 6.24
N THR A 57 9.96 -23.92 5.56
CA THR A 57 11.42 -24.17 5.58
C THR A 57 12.01 -23.93 6.97
N GLU A 58 11.59 -22.85 7.62
CA GLU A 58 12.07 -22.46 8.96
C GLU A 58 11.33 -23.20 10.10
N GLY A 59 10.29 -23.98 9.79
CA GLY A 59 9.50 -24.69 10.79
C GLY A 59 8.70 -23.78 11.72
N ILE A 60 8.41 -22.55 11.29
CA ILE A 60 7.73 -21.50 12.07
C ILE A 60 6.25 -21.37 11.76
N LEU A 61 5.67 -22.31 10.99
CA LEU A 61 4.23 -22.36 10.80
C LEU A 61 3.52 -22.36 12.15
N GLY A 62 2.47 -21.54 12.26
CA GLY A 62 1.61 -21.57 13.44
C GLY A 62 1.06 -22.98 13.66
N ARG A 63 0.65 -23.31 14.89
CA ARG A 63 0.16 -24.65 15.24
C ARG A 63 -0.97 -25.17 14.34
N ALA A 64 -1.79 -24.27 13.79
CA ALA A 64 -2.87 -24.59 12.86
C ALA A 64 -2.45 -24.54 11.37
N GLY A 65 -1.17 -24.35 11.06
CA GLY A 65 -0.64 -24.27 9.70
C GLY A 65 -0.95 -22.95 8.99
N PHE A 66 -0.86 -21.82 9.69
CA PHE A 66 -1.13 -20.49 9.13
C PHE A 66 0.11 -19.59 9.18
N VAL A 67 0.10 -18.58 8.31
CA VAL A 67 1.01 -17.43 8.32
C VAL A 67 0.15 -16.17 8.28
N ALA A 68 0.49 -15.16 9.09
CA ALA A 68 -0.21 -13.88 9.08
C ALA A 68 0.32 -13.01 7.94
N LEU A 69 -0.58 -12.27 7.27
CA LEU A 69 -0.21 -11.16 6.41
C LEU A 69 -0.14 -9.91 7.29
N GLU A 70 1.02 -9.27 7.36
CA GLU A 70 1.25 -8.20 8.35
C GLU A 70 0.78 -6.82 7.87
N THR A 71 0.78 -6.57 6.57
CA THR A 71 0.40 -5.27 6.01
C THR A 71 -1.09 -5.23 5.64
N PRO A 72 -1.84 -4.16 5.97
CA PRO A 72 -3.13 -3.90 5.34
C PRO A 72 -2.93 -3.60 3.86
N HIS A 73 -3.63 -4.33 2.99
CA HIS A 73 -3.48 -4.19 1.54
C HIS A 73 -4.78 -3.64 0.92
N VAL A 74 -4.66 -2.63 0.07
CA VAL A 74 -5.73 -2.24 -0.86
C VAL A 74 -5.54 -3.02 -2.16
N ILE A 75 -6.47 -3.94 -2.44
CA ILE A 75 -6.37 -4.81 -3.61
C ILE A 75 -7.05 -4.12 -4.80
N VAL A 76 -6.30 -3.93 -5.88
CA VAL A 76 -6.81 -3.35 -7.13
C VAL A 76 -6.48 -4.25 -8.33
N GLU A 77 -7.21 -4.07 -9.44
CA GLU A 77 -6.91 -4.83 -10.66
C GLU A 77 -5.62 -4.36 -11.33
N ARG A 78 -5.36 -3.04 -11.31
CA ARG A 78 -4.18 -2.43 -11.92
C ARG A 78 -3.74 -1.20 -11.14
N LEU A 79 -2.43 -1.05 -10.96
CA LEU A 79 -1.80 0.09 -10.29
C LEU A 79 -1.48 1.21 -11.29
N ASN A 80 -2.51 1.71 -11.96
CA ASN A 80 -2.39 2.90 -12.78
C ASN A 80 -3.03 4.09 -12.06
N ARG A 81 -2.65 5.30 -12.48
CA ARG A 81 -3.08 6.54 -11.85
C ARG A 81 -4.60 6.68 -11.75
N GLU A 82 -5.32 6.41 -12.83
CA GLU A 82 -6.78 6.53 -12.90
C GLU A 82 -7.44 5.59 -11.88
N SER A 83 -7.06 4.31 -11.87
CA SER A 83 -7.59 3.34 -10.91
C SER A 83 -7.32 3.72 -9.45
N ILE A 84 -6.17 4.32 -9.16
CA ILE A 84 -5.83 4.77 -7.81
C ILE A 84 -6.65 6.00 -7.41
N GLU A 85 -6.77 6.98 -8.31
CA GLU A 85 -7.59 8.18 -8.09
C GLU A 85 -9.05 7.79 -7.82
N ASP A 86 -9.62 6.90 -8.63
CA ASP A 86 -10.99 6.38 -8.47
C ASP A 86 -11.18 5.68 -7.11
N VAL A 87 -10.25 4.80 -6.71
CA VAL A 87 -10.34 4.10 -5.42
C VAL A 87 -10.28 5.08 -4.24
N VAL A 88 -9.41 6.09 -4.31
CA VAL A 88 -9.32 7.12 -3.25
C VAL A 88 -10.62 7.92 -3.17
N GLU A 89 -11.20 8.33 -4.30
CA GLU A 89 -12.48 9.03 -4.35
C GLU A 89 -13.62 8.18 -3.77
N ASP A 90 -13.68 6.89 -4.11
CA ASP A 90 -14.66 5.95 -3.59
C ASP A 90 -14.53 5.79 -2.06
N LEU A 91 -13.31 5.62 -1.55
CA LEU A 91 -13.06 5.48 -0.11
C LEU A 91 -13.46 6.75 0.68
N LEU A 92 -13.25 7.93 0.11
CA LEU A 92 -13.69 9.19 0.69
C LEU A 92 -15.21 9.31 0.69
N THR A 93 -15.85 8.92 -0.42
CA THR A 93 -17.31 8.96 -0.59
C THR A 93 -18.01 7.98 0.35
N LEU A 94 -17.44 6.79 0.55
CA LEU A 94 -17.94 5.76 1.46
C LEU A 94 -17.64 6.07 2.93
N GLY A 95 -16.76 7.04 3.22
CA GLY A 95 -16.35 7.38 4.58
C GLY A 95 -15.45 6.34 5.24
N THR A 96 -14.77 5.51 4.46
CA THR A 96 -13.89 4.43 4.95
C THR A 96 -12.40 4.74 4.78
N PHE A 97 -12.06 5.89 4.19
CA PHE A 97 -10.67 6.30 3.94
C PHE A 97 -9.75 6.16 5.17
N GLU A 98 -10.16 6.70 6.33
CA GLU A 98 -9.35 6.70 7.56
C GLU A 98 -9.18 5.30 8.19
N SER A 99 -9.94 4.30 7.73
CA SER A 99 -9.77 2.90 8.15
C SER A 99 -8.82 2.11 7.25
N VAL A 100 -8.48 2.67 6.09
CA VAL A 100 -7.65 2.04 5.06
C VAL A 100 -6.27 2.71 4.98
N PHE A 101 -6.22 4.03 5.18
CA PHE A 101 -4.99 4.80 5.14
C PHE A 101 -4.49 5.14 6.55
N ASP A 102 -3.18 5.11 6.70
CA ASP A 102 -2.48 5.57 7.89
C ASP A 102 -1.98 7.01 7.71
N LEU A 103 -2.13 7.84 8.74
CA LEU A 103 -1.58 9.19 8.74
C LEU A 103 -0.06 9.14 8.90
N VAL A 104 0.67 9.77 7.98
CA VAL A 104 2.13 9.90 8.05
C VAL A 104 2.48 10.93 9.11
N THR A 105 3.07 10.47 10.22
CA THR A 105 3.40 11.31 11.38
C THR A 105 4.89 11.65 11.47
N ASP A 106 5.76 10.87 10.83
CA ASP A 106 7.21 11.09 10.76
C ASP A 106 7.64 11.28 9.30
N LEU A 107 7.64 12.52 8.81
CA LEU A 107 8.41 12.87 7.62
C LEU A 107 9.87 13.01 8.07
N PRO A 108 10.85 12.33 7.44
CA PRO A 108 12.24 12.60 7.74
C PRO A 108 12.49 14.09 7.46
N GLU A 109 12.85 14.84 8.49
CA GLU A 109 13.29 16.23 8.33
C GLU A 109 14.36 16.22 7.24
N SER A 110 14.12 16.92 6.13
CA SER A 110 15.15 17.16 5.13
C SER A 110 16.35 17.77 5.84
N SER A 111 17.40 16.97 6.05
CA SER A 111 18.67 17.45 6.59
C SER A 111 19.10 18.66 5.75
N PRO A 112 19.43 19.81 6.37
CA PRO A 112 19.96 20.92 5.62
C PRO A 112 21.27 20.49 4.96
N VAL A 113 21.36 20.71 3.65
CA VAL A 113 22.61 20.56 2.89
C VAL A 113 23.60 21.57 3.44
N GLU A 114 24.65 21.11 4.13
CA GLU A 114 25.87 21.90 4.41
C GLU A 114 26.68 22.13 3.14
#